data_AF-A0A1H5UIC6-F1
#
_entry.id   AF-A0A1H5UIC6-F1
#
_cell.length_a   1.000
_cell.length_b   1.000
_cell.length_c   1.000
_cell.angle_alpha   90.00
_cell.angle_beta   90.00
_cell.angle_gamma   90.00
#
_symmetry.space_group_name_H-M   'P 1'
#
loop_
_entity.id
_entity.type
_entity.pdbx_description
1 polymer ?
#
loop_
_entity_poly.entity_id
_entity_poly.type
_entity_poly.pdbx_seq_one_letter_code
_entity_poly.pdbx_strand_id
1 'polypeptide(L)'
;MRILILTHAFNSLTQRIWLELTEAGHEVAVEFDVNDAATRRAVARLRPDLLLAPFLKRAIPEDVWRTLPCLVVHPGPPGDKGPSALDRAVQEGAPEWGVTVLQAVAEMDAGPVWSHRRFSMRTATKSSLYRREVTEAAVAAVAEALERFEQGLGPALRDNGSEPMRPVLPQADRAIDWERMTTAEVLARIRAADGMPGVRDEIEDHPVWLHDALPADANGTPGAVIGRGEEAILRATADGAVWIGQLRMTLPGEARTLKLPAVEALRLLGVPLPPRVDLPGEPSRVETERHGEIALIRFPFHNGAMNLGRCRALEAAIRAAAASDARAILLTGGAEFWSNGIDLATIEASDSPAEASMQLIEAIDDVCLALLEARDKWVVSLMRGNAGAGGVFMALAADEVLARDGVVLNPHYKNMGNLYGSEYWTYLLPRRLGEEGARELMETRLPLSARGALRLGLIDGLVEAGPDAAEAEAMARLRARLDEPGFEARLAAKQARRERDEAEKPLAHYRAEELERMRLNFFGFDTSYHVARYNFITKVPKSRTPHYLARLTRCG
;
A
#
# COMPACT_ATOMS: atom_id res chain seq x y z
N MET A 1 4.40 -12.38 26.29
CA MET A 1 4.42 -11.07 26.97
C MET A 1 3.25 -10.20 26.51
N ARG A 2 2.91 -9.17 27.29
CA ARG A 2 1.95 -8.12 26.96
C ARG A 2 2.70 -6.93 26.37
N ILE A 3 2.47 -6.63 25.09
CA ILE A 3 3.15 -5.58 24.34
C ILE A 3 2.18 -4.45 24.06
N LEU A 4 2.57 -3.22 24.41
CA LEU A 4 1.88 -2.02 23.98
C LEU A 4 2.60 -1.41 22.78
N ILE A 5 1.98 -1.44 21.61
CA ILE A 5 2.44 -0.69 20.46
C ILE A 5 1.98 0.76 20.58
N LEU A 6 2.91 1.70 20.75
CA LEU A 6 2.63 3.14 20.69
C LEU A 6 2.96 3.68 19.31
N THR A 7 1.99 4.26 18.59
CA THR A 7 2.22 4.69 17.22
C THR A 7 1.43 5.94 16.82
N HIS A 8 1.95 6.76 15.92
CA HIS A 8 1.18 7.87 15.36
C HIS A 8 0.05 7.39 14.43
N ALA A 9 0.21 6.25 13.78
CA ALA A 9 -0.81 5.65 12.92
C ALA A 9 -0.62 4.14 12.83
N PHE A 10 -1.71 3.39 12.68
CA PHE A 10 -1.68 1.97 12.36
C PHE A 10 -1.31 1.75 10.88
N ASN A 11 -0.10 2.19 10.52
CA ASN A 11 0.44 2.18 9.16
C ASN A 11 0.89 0.77 8.75
N SER A 12 1.47 0.62 7.55
CA SER A 12 1.88 -0.69 7.03
C SER A 12 2.91 -1.40 7.91
N LEU A 13 3.90 -0.69 8.45
CA LEU A 13 4.92 -1.27 9.33
C LEU A 13 4.28 -1.72 10.65
N THR A 14 3.45 -0.86 11.25
CA THR A 14 2.77 -1.19 12.50
C THR A 14 1.83 -2.38 12.34
N GLN A 15 1.08 -2.47 11.23
CA GLN A 15 0.22 -3.62 10.95
C GLN A 15 1.04 -4.90 10.79
N ARG A 16 2.16 -4.85 10.05
CA ARG A 16 3.04 -6.01 9.88
C ARG A 16 3.63 -6.46 11.22
N ILE A 17 4.19 -5.54 12.01
CA ILE A 17 4.71 -5.87 13.35
C ILE A 17 3.60 -6.42 14.25
N TRP A 18 2.41 -5.82 14.25
CA TRP A 18 1.29 -6.31 15.04
C TRP A 18 0.95 -7.77 14.69
N LEU A 19 0.87 -8.10 13.39
CA LEU A 19 0.64 -9.46 12.92
C LEU A 19 1.70 -10.44 13.44
N GLU A 20 2.99 -10.14 13.20
CA GLU A 20 4.10 -11.01 13.60
C GLU A 20 4.11 -11.26 15.11
N LEU A 21 3.86 -10.21 15.91
CA LEU A 21 3.80 -10.34 17.37
C LEU A 21 2.60 -11.17 17.84
N THR A 22 1.42 -10.96 17.26
CA THR A 22 0.22 -11.73 17.62
C THR A 22 0.33 -13.20 17.20
N GLU A 23 0.93 -13.49 16.05
CA GLU A 23 1.18 -14.85 15.56
C GLU A 23 2.27 -15.55 16.35
N ALA A 24 3.25 -14.81 16.89
CA ALA A 24 4.22 -15.32 17.87
C ALA A 24 3.60 -15.58 19.26
N GLY A 25 2.29 -15.34 19.44
CA GLY A 25 1.56 -15.65 20.66
C GLY A 25 1.63 -14.57 21.74
N HIS A 26 2.12 -13.37 21.42
CA HIS A 26 2.08 -12.23 22.34
C HIS A 26 0.67 -11.64 22.44
N GLU A 27 0.38 -11.01 23.58
CA GLU A 27 -0.81 -10.19 23.76
C GLU A 27 -0.49 -8.76 23.37
N VAL A 28 -1.08 -8.26 22.29
CA VAL A 28 -0.71 -6.97 21.70
C VAL A 28 -1.89 -6.02 21.76
N ALA A 29 -1.65 -4.81 22.27
CA ALA A 29 -2.57 -3.68 22.15
C ALA A 29 -1.87 -2.55 21.39
N VAL A 30 -2.65 -1.72 20.69
CA VAL A 30 -2.14 -0.53 20.01
C VAL A 30 -2.73 0.70 20.69
N GLU A 31 -1.91 1.70 20.97
CA GLU A 31 -2.33 3.04 21.39
C GLU A 31 -1.78 4.06 20.39
N PHE A 32 -2.64 4.97 19.95
CA PHE A 32 -2.23 6.11 19.16
C PHE A 32 -1.54 7.16 20.03
N ASP A 33 -0.40 7.63 19.55
CA ASP A 33 0.34 8.77 20.10
C ASP A 33 -0.43 10.08 19.83
N VAL A 34 -1.52 10.26 20.59
CA VAL A 34 -2.39 11.44 20.54
C VAL A 34 -1.90 12.49 21.53
N ASN A 35 -1.64 12.09 22.78
CA ASN A 35 -1.04 12.91 23.83
C ASN A 35 -0.49 12.08 24.98
N ASP A 36 0.40 12.68 25.78
CA ASP A 36 1.08 12.04 26.89
C ASP A 36 0.10 11.44 27.92
N ALA A 37 -1.02 12.11 28.19
CA ALA A 37 -2.02 11.60 29.13
C ALA A 37 -2.71 10.32 28.60
N ALA A 38 -2.93 10.20 27.29
CA ALA A 38 -3.43 8.98 26.67
C ALA A 38 -2.43 7.84 26.81
N THR A 39 -1.15 8.09 26.51
CA THR A 39 -0.06 7.12 26.68
C THR A 39 0.03 6.61 28.11
N ARG A 40 0.07 7.53 29.10
CA ARG A 40 0.10 7.16 30.53
C ARG A 40 -1.10 6.32 30.95
N ARG A 41 -2.31 6.69 30.51
CA ARG A 41 -3.53 5.91 30.79
C ARG A 41 -3.48 4.52 30.16
N ALA A 42 -2.97 4.39 28.93
CA ALA A 42 -2.84 3.10 28.27
C ALA A 42 -1.85 2.19 29.02
N VAL A 43 -0.69 2.72 29.42
CA VAL A 43 0.31 2.00 30.23
C VAL A 43 -0.29 1.59 31.58
N ALA A 44 -0.93 2.49 32.31
CA ALA A 44 -1.55 2.18 33.60
C ALA A 44 -2.66 1.13 33.51
N ARG A 45 -3.50 1.20 32.47
CA ARG A 45 -4.62 0.26 32.23
C ARG A 45 -4.12 -1.13 31.83
N LEU A 46 -3.22 -1.19 30.85
CA LEU A 46 -2.81 -2.45 30.22
C LEU A 46 -1.68 -3.13 30.99
N ARG A 47 -0.90 -2.34 31.76
CA ARG A 47 0.29 -2.76 32.50
C ARG A 47 1.22 -3.61 31.61
N PRO A 48 1.63 -3.12 30.43
CA PRO A 48 2.43 -3.90 29.49
C PRO A 48 3.78 -4.28 30.09
N ASP A 49 4.36 -5.38 29.62
CA ASP A 49 5.71 -5.80 30.00
C ASP A 49 6.75 -4.99 29.20
N LEU A 50 6.38 -4.55 27.99
CA LEU A 50 7.20 -3.77 27.07
C LEU A 50 6.33 -2.83 26.21
N LEU A 51 6.83 -1.64 25.91
CA LEU A 51 6.26 -0.72 24.92
C LEU A 51 7.13 -0.71 23.66
N LEU A 52 6.51 -0.91 22.50
CA LEU A 52 7.15 -0.88 21.19
C LEU A 52 6.64 0.30 20.37
N ALA A 53 7.54 1.08 19.79
CA ALA A 53 7.25 2.29 19.05
C ALA A 53 7.75 2.18 17.60
N PRO A 54 6.97 1.57 16.69
CA PRO A 54 7.40 1.36 15.30
C PRO A 54 7.29 2.61 14.42
N PHE A 55 6.49 3.59 14.84
CA PHE A 55 6.29 4.84 14.11
C PHE A 55 5.77 5.93 15.04
N LEU A 56 6.66 6.86 15.45
CA LEU A 56 6.32 7.99 16.31
C LEU A 56 6.58 9.33 15.62
N LYS A 57 5.88 10.36 16.11
CA LYS A 57 6.17 11.77 15.76
C LYS A 57 6.46 12.64 16.98
N ARG A 58 6.29 12.10 18.19
CA ARG A 58 6.52 12.77 19.45
C ARG A 58 7.35 11.86 20.36
N ALA A 59 8.02 12.48 21.33
CA ALA A 59 8.73 11.75 22.36
C ALA A 59 7.75 10.96 23.25
N ILE A 60 8.19 9.78 23.69
CA ILE A 60 7.51 9.02 24.74
C ILE A 60 7.64 9.81 26.06
N PRO A 61 6.59 9.90 26.90
CA PRO A 61 6.69 10.63 28.17
C PRO A 61 7.80 10.09 29.07
N GLU A 62 8.55 10.99 29.72
CA GLU A 62 9.71 10.65 30.55
C GLU A 62 9.40 9.67 31.67
N ASP A 63 8.29 9.87 32.37
CA ASP A 63 7.83 8.99 33.43
C ASP A 63 7.52 7.57 32.94
N VAL A 64 7.15 7.42 31.66
CA VAL A 64 6.89 6.11 31.04
C VAL A 64 8.20 5.40 30.71
N TRP A 65 9.10 6.00 29.91
CA TRP A 65 10.30 5.29 29.47
C TRP A 65 11.34 5.08 30.59
N ARG A 66 11.25 5.83 31.70
CA ARG A 66 12.06 5.58 32.90
C ARG A 66 11.63 4.35 33.70
N THR A 67 10.37 3.92 33.57
CA THR A 67 9.78 2.86 34.40
C THR A 67 9.40 1.61 33.61
N LEU A 68 9.20 1.75 32.31
CA LEU A 68 8.84 0.69 31.38
C LEU A 68 9.90 0.61 30.26
N PRO A 69 10.39 -0.59 29.91
CA PRO A 69 11.18 -0.79 28.71
C PRO A 69 10.42 -0.30 27.47
N CYS A 70 11.02 0.65 26.75
CA CYS A 70 10.42 1.31 25.60
C CYS A 70 11.39 1.15 24.42
N LEU A 71 11.03 0.32 23.45
CA LEU A 71 11.82 0.10 22.24
C LEU A 71 11.27 0.95 21.09
N VAL A 72 12.13 1.70 20.42
CA VAL A 72 11.81 2.54 19.26
C VAL A 72 12.44 1.91 18.02
N VAL A 73 11.66 1.80 16.95
CA VAL A 73 12.17 1.37 15.64
C VAL A 73 12.58 2.62 14.87
N HIS A 74 13.89 2.75 14.65
CA HIS A 74 14.49 3.82 13.88
C HIS A 74 14.84 3.32 12.47
N PRO A 75 14.34 3.94 11.38
CA PRO A 75 14.64 3.54 10.01
C PRO A 75 16.02 4.05 9.55
N GLY A 76 17.05 3.78 10.35
CA GLY A 76 18.45 4.09 10.08
C GLY A 76 19.38 3.05 10.75
N PRO A 77 20.61 2.86 10.23
CA PRO A 77 21.60 1.98 10.84
C PRO A 77 22.10 2.55 12.18
N PRO A 78 22.82 1.76 13.00
CA PRO A 78 23.42 2.28 14.23
C PRO A 78 24.28 3.51 13.96
N GLY A 79 24.11 4.55 14.79
CA GLY A 79 24.72 5.87 14.61
C GLY A 79 23.80 6.90 13.95
N ASP A 80 22.88 6.48 13.07
CA ASP A 80 21.95 7.43 12.46
C ASP A 80 20.89 7.90 13.47
N LYS A 81 20.61 9.21 13.47
CA LYS A 81 19.72 9.88 14.43
C LYS A 81 18.91 10.97 13.75
N GLY A 82 17.61 11.01 14.02
CA GLY A 82 16.73 12.10 13.65
C GLY A 82 15.60 11.74 12.68
N PRO A 83 14.65 12.67 12.47
CA PRO A 83 13.33 12.38 11.92
C PRO A 83 13.27 12.21 10.39
N SER A 84 14.39 12.36 9.67
CA SER A 84 14.46 12.31 8.20
C SER A 84 15.54 11.34 7.71
N ALA A 85 15.82 10.29 8.48
CA ALA A 85 16.80 9.24 8.19
C ALA A 85 16.73 8.73 6.74
N LEU A 86 15.58 8.12 6.36
CA LEU A 86 15.42 7.52 5.04
C LEU A 86 15.32 8.56 3.90
N ASP A 87 14.76 9.75 4.17
CA ASP A 87 14.76 10.86 3.21
C ASP A 87 16.19 11.22 2.78
N ARG A 88 17.09 11.36 3.76
CA ARG A 88 18.48 11.74 3.54
C ARG A 88 19.25 10.61 2.86
N ALA A 89 19.08 9.38 3.32
CA ALA A 89 19.71 8.20 2.71
C ALA A 89 19.38 8.07 1.21
N VAL A 90 18.11 8.30 0.83
CA VAL A 90 17.70 8.26 -0.58
C VAL A 90 18.24 9.45 -1.37
N GLN A 91 18.16 10.66 -0.82
CA GLN A 91 18.63 11.87 -1.52
C GLN A 91 20.15 11.89 -1.70
N GLU A 92 20.90 11.36 -0.73
CA GLU A 92 22.37 11.30 -0.73
C GLU A 92 22.91 10.09 -1.49
N GLY A 93 22.04 9.19 -1.96
CA GLY A 93 22.44 8.00 -2.71
C GLY A 93 23.25 7.00 -1.88
N ALA A 94 22.89 6.81 -0.60
CA ALA A 94 23.56 5.85 0.27
C ALA A 94 23.53 4.44 -0.35
N PRO A 95 24.66 3.71 -0.42
CA PRO A 95 24.71 2.38 -1.04
C PRO A 95 24.13 1.28 -0.15
N GLU A 96 24.18 1.50 1.16
CA GLU A 96 23.69 0.59 2.20
C GLU A 96 22.97 1.42 3.26
N TRP A 97 21.94 0.83 3.86
CA TRP A 97 21.19 1.44 4.95
C TRP A 97 20.78 0.39 5.97
N GLY A 98 19.93 0.75 6.94
CA GLY A 98 19.49 -0.19 7.95
C GLY A 98 18.32 0.28 8.79
N VAL A 99 17.99 -0.58 9.76
CA VAL A 99 17.01 -0.33 10.82
C VAL A 99 17.67 -0.64 12.14
N THR A 100 17.36 0.17 13.15
CA THR A 100 17.85 0.02 14.52
C THR A 100 16.65 -0.03 15.47
N VAL A 101 16.63 -1.02 16.37
CA VAL A 101 15.69 -1.08 17.49
C VAL A 101 16.45 -0.63 18.74
N LEU A 102 16.08 0.52 19.27
CA LEU A 102 16.81 1.18 20.36
C LEU A 102 15.91 1.47 21.55
N GLN A 103 16.50 1.53 22.74
CA GLN A 103 15.81 1.92 23.97
C GLN A 103 15.53 3.42 23.96
N ALA A 104 14.33 3.85 24.35
CA ALA A 104 14.01 5.25 24.54
C ALA A 104 14.80 5.85 25.70
N VAL A 105 15.42 7.02 25.45
CA VAL A 105 16.12 7.86 26.43
C VAL A 105 15.73 9.32 26.20
N ALA A 106 16.25 10.25 27.01
CA ALA A 106 15.92 11.68 26.90
C ALA A 106 16.37 12.30 25.56
N GLU A 107 17.53 11.88 25.03
CA GLU A 107 18.03 12.33 23.74
C GLU A 107 17.46 11.47 22.59
N MET A 108 17.00 12.12 21.53
CA MET A 108 16.36 11.47 20.38
C MET A 108 17.32 10.49 19.70
N ASP A 109 16.85 9.26 19.53
CA ASP A 109 17.57 8.16 18.85
C ASP A 109 18.97 7.88 19.42
N ALA A 110 19.28 8.24 20.67
CA ALA A 110 20.61 8.07 21.25
C ALA A 110 20.76 6.83 22.16
N GLY A 111 19.66 6.14 22.47
CA GLY A 111 19.66 5.10 23.49
C GLY A 111 20.35 3.80 23.08
N PRO A 112 20.56 2.89 24.05
CA PRO A 112 21.14 1.57 23.81
C PRO A 112 20.45 0.81 22.67
N VAL A 113 21.22 0.18 21.77
CA VAL A 113 20.70 -0.59 20.64
C VAL A 113 20.44 -2.03 21.07
N TRP A 114 19.20 -2.49 20.92
CA TRP A 114 18.80 -3.85 21.21
C TRP A 114 19.08 -4.80 20.06
N SER A 115 18.80 -4.38 18.83
CA SER A 115 19.12 -5.11 17.61
C SER A 115 19.14 -4.14 16.42
N HIS A 116 19.82 -4.53 15.34
CA HIS A 116 19.80 -3.80 14.09
C HIS A 116 19.90 -4.74 12.89
N ARG A 117 19.47 -4.29 11.72
CA ARG A 117 19.62 -4.99 10.44
C ARG A 117 20.09 -4.01 9.38
N ARG A 118 20.94 -4.48 8.46
CA ARG A 118 21.40 -3.69 7.31
C ARG A 118 20.88 -4.30 6.01
N PHE A 119 20.78 -3.47 4.99
CA PHE A 119 20.35 -3.88 3.66
C PHE A 119 20.95 -2.96 2.60
N SER A 120 21.15 -3.51 1.39
CA SER A 120 21.56 -2.73 0.23
C SER A 120 20.43 -1.81 -0.24
N MET A 121 20.76 -0.57 -0.57
CA MET A 121 19.79 0.41 -1.04
C MET A 121 19.50 0.21 -2.52
N ARG A 122 18.21 0.04 -2.86
CA ARG A 122 17.74 0.14 -4.24
C ARG A 122 17.58 1.59 -4.66
N THR A 123 17.74 1.83 -5.96
CA THR A 123 17.28 3.06 -6.62
C THR A 123 15.75 3.07 -6.69
N ALA A 124 15.10 3.44 -5.59
CA ALA A 124 13.65 3.37 -5.42
C ALA A 124 13.12 4.56 -4.63
N THR A 125 11.79 4.72 -4.60
CA THR A 125 11.16 5.73 -3.75
C THR A 125 11.34 5.39 -2.28
N LYS A 126 11.33 6.42 -1.42
CA LYS A 126 11.34 6.24 0.04
C LYS A 126 10.21 5.33 0.51
N SER A 127 9.01 5.52 -0.02
CA SER A 127 7.85 4.72 0.34
C SER A 127 8.00 3.25 -0.08
N SER A 128 8.65 2.96 -1.21
CA SER A 128 8.99 1.60 -1.65
C SER A 128 9.97 0.94 -0.67
N LEU A 129 11.09 1.62 -0.36
CA LEU A 129 12.10 1.13 0.59
C LEU A 129 11.51 0.91 1.98
N TYR A 130 10.64 1.82 2.43
CA TYR A 130 9.95 1.70 3.72
C TYR A 130 9.10 0.43 3.81
N ARG A 131 8.36 0.10 2.74
CA ARG A 131 7.44 -1.05 2.67
C ARG A 131 8.12 -2.39 2.41
N ARG A 132 9.33 -2.37 1.88
CA ARG A 132 10.12 -3.56 1.53
C ARG A 132 11.25 -3.73 2.54
N GLU A 133 12.44 -3.23 2.23
CA GLU A 133 13.66 -3.50 2.98
C GLU A 133 13.57 -3.06 4.44
N VAL A 134 13.07 -1.86 4.70
CA VAL A 134 12.92 -1.34 6.07
C VAL A 134 11.91 -2.18 6.85
N THR A 135 10.80 -2.60 6.24
CA THR A 135 9.79 -3.41 6.94
C THR A 135 10.33 -4.79 7.30
N GLU A 136 10.97 -5.49 6.36
CA GLU A 136 11.55 -6.81 6.65
C GLU A 136 12.70 -6.71 7.67
N ALA A 137 13.56 -5.69 7.54
CA ALA A 137 14.62 -5.40 8.49
C ALA A 137 14.09 -5.08 9.89
N ALA A 138 13.02 -4.27 9.98
CA ALA A 138 12.38 -3.92 11.24
C ALA A 138 11.73 -5.11 11.92
N VAL A 139 11.00 -5.96 11.18
CA VAL A 139 10.40 -7.19 11.73
C VAL A 139 11.49 -8.09 12.32
N ALA A 140 12.56 -8.34 11.57
CA ALA A 140 13.66 -9.18 12.04
C ALA A 140 14.41 -8.57 13.25
N ALA A 141 14.62 -7.25 13.26
CA ALA A 141 15.28 -6.58 14.38
C ALA A 141 14.39 -6.52 15.63
N VAL A 142 13.07 -6.34 15.48
CA VAL A 142 12.12 -6.38 16.59
C VAL A 142 12.06 -7.78 17.19
N ALA A 143 11.99 -8.82 16.37
CA ALA A 143 11.97 -10.21 16.85
C ALA A 143 13.22 -10.52 17.70
N GLU A 144 14.41 -10.19 17.21
CA GLU A 144 15.66 -10.38 17.98
C GLU A 144 15.68 -9.51 19.26
N ALA A 145 15.25 -8.25 19.19
CA ALA A 145 15.21 -7.39 20.37
C ALA A 145 14.30 -7.96 21.47
N LEU A 146 13.16 -8.54 21.09
CA LEU A 146 12.25 -9.20 22.04
C LEU A 146 12.83 -10.51 22.58
N GLU A 147 13.47 -11.32 21.75
CA GLU A 147 14.16 -12.53 22.21
C GLU A 147 15.23 -12.19 23.25
N ARG A 148 16.04 -11.17 23.01
CA ARG A 148 17.04 -10.68 23.98
C ARG A 148 16.39 -10.18 25.27
N PHE A 149 15.22 -9.54 25.16
CA PHE A 149 14.46 -9.07 26.32
C PHE A 149 13.96 -10.22 27.17
N GLU A 150 13.34 -11.23 26.55
CA GLU A 150 12.83 -12.43 27.23
C GLU A 150 13.95 -13.24 27.90
N GLN A 151 15.13 -13.30 27.28
CA GLN A 151 16.30 -14.00 27.82
C GLN A 151 17.09 -13.18 28.88
N GLY A 152 16.72 -11.92 29.12
CA GLY A 152 17.43 -11.05 30.07
C GLY A 152 18.85 -10.65 29.63
N LEU A 153 19.15 -10.71 28.33
CA LEU A 153 20.48 -10.42 27.76
C LEU A 153 20.78 -8.92 27.67
N GLY A 154 19.76 -8.06 27.77
CA GLY A 154 19.89 -6.61 27.62
C GLY A 154 20.29 -6.15 26.21
N PRO A 155 20.56 -4.84 26.02
CA PRO A 155 20.94 -4.26 24.74
C PRO A 155 22.22 -4.88 24.15
N ALA A 156 22.30 -4.99 22.83
CA ALA A 156 23.48 -5.46 22.12
C ALA A 156 24.60 -4.41 22.09
N LEU A 157 24.25 -3.13 21.95
CA LEU A 157 25.17 -1.99 22.04
C LEU A 157 24.73 -1.04 23.16
N ARG A 158 25.70 -0.38 23.79
CA ARG A 158 25.46 0.51 24.94
C ARG A 158 24.78 1.83 24.57
N ASP A 159 24.95 2.28 23.35
CA ASP A 159 24.37 3.50 22.79
C ASP A 159 24.21 3.35 21.27
N ASN A 160 23.54 4.33 20.65
CA ASN A 160 23.39 4.43 19.20
C ASN A 160 24.46 5.33 18.57
N GLY A 161 25.73 5.10 18.91
CA GLY A 161 26.86 5.83 18.34
C GLY A 161 26.99 7.28 18.83
N SER A 162 28.08 7.93 18.41
CA SER A 162 28.46 9.28 18.82
C SER A 162 28.06 10.37 17.83
N GLU A 163 27.47 9.99 16.69
CA GLU A 163 27.06 10.92 15.64
C GLU A 163 25.97 11.87 16.16
N PRO A 164 26.00 13.15 15.74
CA PRO A 164 24.99 14.13 16.14
C PRO A 164 23.66 13.87 15.42
N MET A 165 22.56 14.21 16.11
CA MET A 165 21.22 14.18 15.51
C MET A 165 21.12 15.11 14.30
N ARG A 166 20.61 14.60 13.18
CA ARG A 166 20.35 15.39 11.97
C ARG A 166 18.95 16.00 12.06
N PRO A 167 18.76 17.30 11.77
CA PRO A 167 17.44 17.93 11.82
C PRO A 167 16.52 17.41 10.70
N VAL A 168 15.23 17.75 10.76
CA VAL A 168 14.28 17.51 9.67
C VAL A 168 14.85 18.08 8.37
N LEU A 169 14.76 17.33 7.26
CA LEU A 169 15.19 17.80 5.94
C LEU A 169 14.17 18.81 5.38
N PRO A 170 14.49 20.12 5.31
CA PRO A 170 13.55 21.17 4.90
C PRO A 170 13.25 21.12 3.40
N GLN A 171 12.21 21.84 2.96
CA GLN A 171 11.86 21.92 1.53
C GLN A 171 12.93 22.64 0.69
N ALA A 172 13.67 23.60 1.27
CA ALA A 172 14.78 24.27 0.58
C ALA A 172 15.84 23.26 0.10
N ASP A 173 16.18 22.28 0.94
CA ASP A 173 17.17 21.23 0.61
C ASP A 173 16.62 20.17 -0.37
N ARG A 174 15.30 20.19 -0.63
CA ARG A 174 14.63 19.30 -1.59
C ARG A 174 14.37 19.98 -2.93
N ALA A 175 14.57 21.30 -3.03
CA ALA A 175 14.26 22.07 -4.21
C ALA A 175 15.01 21.55 -5.44
N ILE A 176 14.31 21.55 -6.58
CA ILE A 176 14.87 21.18 -7.87
C ILE A 176 15.28 22.45 -8.61
N ASP A 177 16.54 22.52 -9.01
CA ASP A 177 17.06 23.47 -10.00
C ASP A 177 17.00 22.79 -11.36
N TRP A 178 15.90 23.01 -12.08
CA TRP A 178 15.65 22.34 -13.36
C TRP A 178 16.70 22.66 -14.42
N GLU A 179 17.35 23.82 -14.36
CA GLU A 179 18.37 24.23 -15.34
C GLU A 179 19.69 23.48 -15.16
N ARG A 180 20.01 23.07 -13.93
CA ARG A 180 21.34 22.51 -13.58
C ARG A 180 21.31 21.04 -13.23
N MET A 181 20.18 20.54 -12.71
CA MET A 181 20.10 19.18 -12.21
C MET A 181 19.78 18.19 -13.32
N THR A 182 20.57 17.12 -13.35
CA THR A 182 20.35 15.96 -14.20
C THR A 182 19.07 15.23 -13.83
N THR A 183 18.55 14.43 -14.76
CA THR A 183 17.43 13.51 -14.58
C THR A 183 17.63 12.65 -13.33
N ALA A 184 18.84 12.13 -13.11
CA ALA A 184 19.16 11.32 -11.95
C ALA A 184 19.03 12.08 -10.62
N GLU A 185 19.51 13.32 -10.55
CA GLU A 185 19.43 14.17 -9.36
C GLU A 185 18.01 14.63 -9.05
N VAL A 186 17.22 14.94 -10.09
CA VAL A 186 15.79 15.26 -9.96
C VAL A 186 15.04 14.05 -9.40
N LEU A 187 15.26 12.86 -9.98
CA LEU A 187 14.64 11.63 -9.50
C LEU A 187 15.03 11.30 -8.06
N ALA A 188 16.30 11.50 -7.66
CA ALA A 188 16.73 11.28 -6.29
C ALA A 188 15.96 12.15 -5.28
N ARG A 189 15.74 13.44 -5.58
CA ARG A 189 14.95 14.36 -4.76
C ARG A 189 13.49 13.93 -4.64
N ILE A 190 12.86 13.60 -5.78
CA ILE A 190 11.45 13.18 -5.79
C ILE A 190 11.28 11.86 -5.05
N ARG A 191 12.15 10.86 -5.30
CA ARG A 191 12.16 9.57 -4.60
C ARG A 191 12.31 9.73 -3.09
N ALA A 192 13.18 10.61 -2.63
CA ALA A 192 13.40 10.89 -1.21
C ALA A 192 12.17 11.51 -0.51
N ALA A 193 11.35 12.26 -1.26
CA ALA A 193 10.15 12.92 -0.75
C ALA A 193 8.85 12.15 -1.07
N ASP A 194 8.91 11.04 -1.81
CA ASP A 194 7.73 10.28 -2.20
C ASP A 194 7.06 9.57 -1.01
N GLY A 195 5.74 9.39 -1.10
CA GLY A 195 4.85 9.17 0.03
C GLY A 195 4.48 10.51 0.68
N MET A 196 5.43 11.10 1.41
CA MET A 196 5.37 12.42 2.07
C MET A 196 6.80 12.94 2.27
N PRO A 197 7.10 14.25 2.18
CA PRO A 197 6.15 15.36 1.98
C PRO A 197 5.89 15.74 0.52
N GLY A 198 6.57 15.11 -0.44
CA GLY A 198 6.66 15.59 -1.83
C GLY A 198 7.68 16.72 -1.97
N VAL A 199 8.18 16.92 -3.20
CA VAL A 199 9.07 18.04 -3.53
C VAL A 199 8.23 19.22 -3.95
N ARG A 200 8.29 20.33 -3.23
CA ARG A 200 7.58 21.56 -3.60
C ARG A 200 8.17 22.13 -4.89
N ASP A 201 7.29 22.52 -5.80
CA ASP A 201 7.61 23.10 -7.10
C ASP A 201 6.46 24.03 -7.54
N GLU A 202 6.54 24.56 -8.76
CA GLU A 202 5.56 25.44 -9.38
C GLU A 202 5.35 25.05 -10.86
N ILE A 203 4.10 25.06 -11.31
CA ILE A 203 3.71 24.85 -12.71
C ILE A 203 2.69 25.93 -13.07
N GLU A 204 3.00 26.79 -14.05
CA GLU A 204 2.14 27.90 -14.49
C GLU A 204 1.61 28.73 -13.29
N ASP A 205 2.53 29.19 -12.42
CA ASP A 205 2.25 29.96 -11.19
C ASP A 205 1.43 29.21 -10.11
N HIS A 206 1.19 27.92 -10.27
CA HIS A 206 0.51 27.11 -9.26
C HIS A 206 1.49 26.29 -8.41
N PRO A 207 1.49 26.46 -7.08
CA PRO A 207 2.33 25.68 -6.18
C PRO A 207 1.85 24.23 -6.13
N VAL A 208 2.76 23.31 -6.43
CA VAL A 208 2.50 21.86 -6.43
C VAL A 208 3.57 21.11 -5.63
N TRP A 209 3.29 19.84 -5.34
CA TRP A 209 4.28 18.90 -4.81
C TRP A 209 4.36 17.68 -5.70
N LEU A 210 5.58 17.39 -6.17
CA LEU A 210 5.86 16.32 -7.11
C LEU A 210 5.99 14.96 -6.40
N HIS A 211 5.43 13.93 -7.03
CA HIS A 211 5.43 12.55 -6.59
C HIS A 211 5.47 11.60 -7.80
N ASP A 212 5.81 10.33 -7.56
CA ASP A 212 5.66 9.24 -8.52
C ASP A 212 6.43 9.47 -9.83
N ALA A 213 7.74 9.73 -9.70
CA ALA A 213 8.58 10.10 -10.84
C ALA A 213 9.39 8.94 -11.42
N LEU A 214 9.42 8.85 -12.75
CA LEU A 214 10.18 7.86 -13.54
C LEU A 214 11.00 8.58 -14.63
N PRO A 215 12.18 8.05 -15.02
CA PRO A 215 12.95 8.62 -16.11
C PRO A 215 12.21 8.47 -17.44
N ALA A 216 12.45 9.39 -18.37
CA ALA A 216 11.95 9.33 -19.74
C ALA A 216 13.04 9.77 -20.73
N ASP A 217 13.08 9.10 -21.88
CA ASP A 217 13.98 9.46 -22.98
C ASP A 217 13.32 10.53 -23.86
N ALA A 218 13.43 11.78 -23.42
CA ALA A 218 12.94 12.95 -24.13
C ALA A 218 13.78 14.18 -23.75
N ASN A 219 13.74 15.21 -24.60
CA ASN A 219 14.48 16.45 -24.40
C ASN A 219 13.56 17.65 -24.63
N GLY A 220 13.90 18.77 -24.00
CA GLY A 220 13.21 20.04 -24.18
C GLY A 220 13.87 21.13 -23.34
N THR A 221 13.22 22.29 -23.24
CA THR A 221 13.69 23.36 -22.36
C THR A 221 13.63 22.90 -20.91
N PRO A 222 14.74 22.88 -20.15
CA PRO A 222 14.74 22.38 -18.78
C PRO A 222 13.68 23.08 -17.92
N GLY A 223 12.91 22.29 -17.17
CA GLY A 223 11.80 22.76 -16.34
C GLY A 223 10.47 22.92 -17.08
N ALA A 224 10.44 22.90 -18.42
CA ALA A 224 9.19 22.95 -19.17
C ALA A 224 8.42 21.62 -19.10
N VAL A 225 7.09 21.71 -19.01
CA VAL A 225 6.19 20.57 -19.22
C VAL A 225 6.04 20.35 -20.73
N ILE A 226 6.72 19.33 -21.26
CA ILE A 226 6.89 19.11 -22.69
C ILE A 226 5.88 18.11 -23.28
N GLY A 227 5.11 17.43 -22.43
CA GLY A 227 4.13 16.44 -22.86
C GLY A 227 3.34 15.85 -21.70
N ARG A 228 2.43 14.94 -22.03
CA ARG A 228 1.72 14.08 -21.06
C ARG A 228 1.44 12.70 -21.63
N GLY A 229 1.25 11.75 -20.75
CA GLY A 229 0.61 10.48 -21.05
C GLY A 229 -0.90 10.55 -20.81
N GLU A 230 -1.45 9.43 -20.34
CA GLU A 230 -2.83 9.34 -19.88
C GLU A 230 -3.05 10.09 -18.56
N GLU A 231 -2.15 9.88 -17.60
CA GLU A 231 -2.26 10.41 -16.22
C GLU A 231 -1.05 11.22 -15.76
N ALA A 232 0.13 10.97 -16.34
CA ALA A 232 1.37 11.63 -15.97
C ALA A 232 1.70 12.82 -16.89
N ILE A 233 2.49 13.76 -16.38
CA ILE A 233 3.10 14.84 -17.18
C ILE A 233 4.58 14.55 -17.39
N LEU A 234 5.12 14.99 -18.52
CA LEU A 234 6.53 14.86 -18.87
C LEU A 234 7.20 16.22 -18.72
N ARG A 235 8.23 16.30 -17.87
CA ARG A 235 8.97 17.54 -17.60
C ARG A 235 10.44 17.37 -17.96
N ALA A 236 10.97 18.30 -18.76
CA ALA A 236 12.37 18.28 -19.18
C ALA A 236 13.30 18.64 -18.01
N THR A 237 14.48 18.05 -17.99
CA THR A 237 15.58 18.31 -17.04
C THR A 237 16.81 18.81 -17.81
N ALA A 238 17.94 19.01 -17.14
CA ALA A 238 19.15 19.49 -17.80
C ALA A 238 19.72 18.54 -18.86
N ASP A 239 19.45 17.22 -18.77
CA ASP A 239 20.04 16.18 -19.63
C ASP A 239 19.02 15.18 -20.20
N GLY A 240 17.72 15.41 -20.01
CA GLY A 240 16.67 14.48 -20.43
C GLY A 240 15.29 14.90 -19.93
N ALA A 241 14.48 13.96 -19.46
CA ALA A 241 13.16 14.24 -18.91
C ALA A 241 12.74 13.26 -17.81
N VAL A 242 11.74 13.67 -17.03
CA VAL A 242 11.08 12.85 -16.02
C VAL A 242 9.58 12.84 -16.24
N TRP A 243 8.98 11.65 -16.16
CA TRP A 243 7.57 11.50 -15.90
C TRP A 243 7.26 11.88 -14.47
N ILE A 244 6.16 12.61 -14.24
CA ILE A 244 5.59 12.90 -12.92
C ILE A 244 4.17 12.34 -12.92
N GLY A 245 3.95 11.23 -12.22
CA GLY A 245 2.66 10.54 -12.20
C GLY A 245 1.62 11.22 -11.31
N GLN A 246 2.06 11.92 -10.25
CA GLN A 246 1.17 12.47 -9.24
C GLN A 246 1.59 13.87 -8.82
N LEU A 247 0.61 14.76 -8.69
CA LEU A 247 0.77 16.09 -8.12
C LEU A 247 -0.09 16.21 -6.88
N ARG A 248 0.48 16.72 -5.79
CA ARG A 248 -0.33 17.27 -4.71
C ARG A 248 -0.47 18.78 -4.92
N MET A 249 -1.69 19.27 -4.77
CA MET A 249 -2.03 20.68 -4.94
C MET A 249 -2.98 21.14 -3.84
N THR A 250 -3.17 22.45 -3.72
CA THR A 250 -4.33 23.02 -3.02
C THR A 250 -5.52 23.08 -3.97
N LEU A 251 -6.68 22.56 -3.55
CA LEU A 251 -7.88 22.58 -4.40
C LEU A 251 -8.38 24.04 -4.60
N PRO A 252 -8.82 24.42 -5.81
CA PRO A 252 -9.34 25.77 -6.07
C PRO A 252 -10.49 26.14 -5.14
N GLY A 253 -10.41 27.31 -4.51
CA GLY A 253 -11.43 27.79 -3.57
C GLY A 253 -11.42 27.09 -2.21
N GLU A 254 -10.47 26.19 -1.95
CA GLU A 254 -10.35 25.45 -0.70
C GLU A 254 -8.97 25.62 -0.04
N ALA A 255 -8.89 25.41 1.28
CA ALA A 255 -7.62 25.43 1.99
C ALA A 255 -6.91 24.05 2.02
N ARG A 256 -7.59 23.00 1.54
CA ARG A 256 -7.12 21.62 1.65
C ARG A 256 -6.24 21.24 0.46
N THR A 257 -5.28 20.35 0.73
CA THR A 257 -4.45 19.78 -0.33
C THR A 257 -4.85 18.35 -0.66
N LEU A 258 -4.74 17.97 -1.93
CA LEU A 258 -5.08 16.66 -2.44
C LEU A 258 -4.00 16.18 -3.41
N LYS A 259 -3.67 14.88 -3.36
CA LYS A 259 -2.74 14.24 -4.30
C LYS A 259 -3.57 13.54 -5.38
N LEU A 260 -3.35 13.89 -6.63
CA LEU A 260 -4.10 13.41 -7.79
C LEU A 260 -3.14 13.02 -8.93
N PRO A 261 -3.60 12.21 -9.90
CA PRO A 261 -2.93 12.09 -11.20
C PRO A 261 -2.54 13.45 -11.75
N ALA A 262 -1.31 13.59 -12.26
CA ALA A 262 -0.77 14.89 -12.65
C ALA A 262 -1.63 15.60 -13.71
N VAL A 263 -2.18 14.86 -14.67
CA VAL A 263 -3.10 15.40 -15.69
C VAL A 263 -4.42 15.86 -15.07
N GLU A 264 -4.97 15.13 -14.11
CA GLU A 264 -6.19 15.52 -13.37
C GLU A 264 -5.96 16.81 -12.59
N ALA A 265 -4.82 16.87 -11.91
CA ALA A 265 -4.36 18.04 -11.21
C ALA A 265 -4.32 19.28 -12.15
N LEU A 266 -3.57 19.22 -13.25
CA LEU A 266 -3.50 20.36 -14.17
C LEU A 266 -4.89 20.81 -14.66
N ARG A 267 -5.81 19.87 -14.91
CA ARG A 267 -7.18 20.20 -15.30
C ARG A 267 -7.92 20.99 -14.23
N LEU A 268 -7.86 20.55 -12.97
CA LEU A 268 -8.52 21.24 -11.86
C LEU A 268 -7.92 22.62 -11.58
N LEU A 269 -6.62 22.79 -11.82
CA LEU A 269 -5.97 24.11 -11.72
C LEU A 269 -6.31 25.04 -12.89
N GLY A 270 -6.95 24.54 -13.96
CA GLY A 270 -7.19 25.33 -15.17
C GLY A 270 -5.94 25.52 -16.04
N VAL A 271 -4.90 24.72 -15.81
CA VAL A 271 -3.68 24.73 -16.62
C VAL A 271 -3.95 24.01 -17.95
N PRO A 272 -3.63 24.62 -19.11
CA PRO A 272 -3.74 23.95 -20.40
C PRO A 272 -2.96 22.64 -20.41
N LEU A 273 -3.61 21.55 -20.81
CA LEU A 273 -2.95 20.25 -20.85
C LEU A 273 -1.91 20.23 -21.98
N PRO A 274 -0.68 19.76 -21.71
CA PRO A 274 0.34 19.61 -22.74
C PRO A 274 -0.08 18.55 -23.78
N PRO A 275 0.59 18.50 -24.96
CA PRO A 275 0.30 17.50 -25.97
C PRO A 275 0.52 16.08 -25.45
N ARG A 276 -0.27 15.12 -25.95
CA ARG A 276 -0.02 13.70 -25.69
C ARG A 276 1.27 13.27 -26.38
N VAL A 277 2.08 12.50 -25.67
CA VAL A 277 3.26 11.83 -26.20
C VAL A 277 3.12 10.33 -25.97
N ASP A 278 3.54 9.54 -26.94
CA ASP A 278 3.57 8.08 -26.84
C ASP A 278 5.01 7.66 -26.51
N LEU A 279 5.36 7.72 -25.23
CA LEU A 279 6.65 7.29 -24.72
C LEU A 279 6.45 6.18 -23.67
N PRO A 280 7.36 5.20 -23.62
CA PRO A 280 7.30 4.16 -22.60
C PRO A 280 7.60 4.73 -21.20
N GLY A 281 7.36 3.90 -20.17
CA GLY A 281 7.75 4.21 -18.80
C GLY A 281 6.82 5.18 -18.06
N GLU A 282 5.61 5.44 -18.59
CA GLU A 282 4.59 6.19 -17.86
C GLU A 282 4.20 5.46 -16.54
N PRO A 283 4.22 6.15 -15.38
CA PRO A 283 3.74 5.58 -14.13
C PRO A 283 2.27 5.13 -14.20
N SER A 284 1.90 4.12 -13.40
CA SER A 284 0.52 3.60 -13.31
C SER A 284 -0.08 3.09 -14.64
N ARG A 285 0.74 2.82 -15.65
CA ARG A 285 0.29 2.23 -16.92
C ARG A 285 0.08 0.72 -16.78
N VAL A 286 -0.99 0.20 -17.38
CA VAL A 286 -1.20 -1.25 -17.50
C VAL A 286 -0.29 -1.79 -18.60
N GLU A 287 0.49 -2.82 -18.27
CA GLU A 287 1.42 -3.48 -19.18
C GLU A 287 0.98 -4.92 -19.42
N THR A 288 1.07 -5.36 -20.68
CA THR A 288 0.73 -6.73 -21.08
C THR A 288 1.90 -7.36 -21.81
N GLU A 289 2.27 -8.58 -21.42
CA GLU A 289 3.38 -9.33 -22.01
C GLU A 289 2.96 -10.79 -22.27
N ARG A 290 3.44 -11.40 -23.35
CA ARG A 290 3.15 -12.81 -23.68
C ARG A 290 4.35 -13.69 -23.33
N HIS A 291 4.11 -14.74 -22.55
CA HIS A 291 5.10 -15.71 -22.07
C HIS A 291 4.69 -17.14 -22.48
N GLY A 292 4.97 -17.53 -23.73
CA GLY A 292 4.48 -18.79 -24.26
C GLY A 292 2.95 -18.79 -24.30
N GLU A 293 2.30 -19.68 -23.54
CA GLU A 293 0.83 -19.77 -23.48
C GLU A 293 0.19 -18.89 -22.39
N ILE A 294 0.98 -18.05 -21.70
CA ILE A 294 0.53 -17.22 -20.58
C ILE A 294 0.53 -15.73 -20.98
N ALA A 295 -0.58 -15.04 -20.74
CA ALA A 295 -0.65 -13.59 -20.78
C ALA A 295 -0.34 -13.01 -19.39
N LEU A 296 0.69 -12.18 -19.27
CA LEU A 296 1.06 -11.49 -18.05
C LEU A 296 0.54 -10.06 -18.09
N ILE A 297 -0.26 -9.67 -17.11
CA ILE A 297 -0.82 -8.32 -16.97
C ILE A 297 -0.29 -7.69 -15.69
N ARG A 298 0.43 -6.58 -15.83
CA ARG A 298 0.94 -5.76 -14.72
C ARG A 298 0.14 -4.47 -14.61
N PHE A 299 -0.33 -4.13 -13.42
CA PHE A 299 -1.04 -2.87 -13.16
C PHE A 299 -0.47 -2.16 -11.90
N PRO A 300 0.71 -1.53 -12.01
CA PRO A 300 1.41 -0.90 -10.91
C PRO A 300 0.81 0.46 -10.53
N PHE A 301 -0.49 0.51 -10.22
CA PHE A 301 -1.20 1.74 -9.89
C PHE A 301 -0.64 2.38 -8.61
N HIS A 302 -0.44 3.71 -8.65
CA HIS A 302 0.08 4.45 -7.50
C HIS A 302 -0.77 4.21 -6.25
N ASN A 303 -0.13 3.81 -5.14
CA ASN A 303 -0.77 3.38 -3.89
C ASN A 303 -1.83 2.26 -4.04
N GLY A 304 -1.85 1.52 -5.15
CA GLY A 304 -2.89 0.54 -5.45
C GLY A 304 -4.29 1.14 -5.62
N ALA A 305 -4.42 2.45 -5.81
CA ALA A 305 -5.70 3.14 -5.93
C ALA A 305 -6.21 3.11 -7.39
N MET A 306 -7.46 2.69 -7.57
CA MET A 306 -8.06 2.45 -8.88
C MET A 306 -9.08 3.56 -9.21
N ASN A 307 -8.70 4.47 -10.10
CA ASN A 307 -9.62 5.43 -10.69
C ASN A 307 -10.25 4.85 -11.97
N LEU A 308 -11.11 5.63 -12.63
CA LEU A 308 -11.91 5.16 -13.75
C LEU A 308 -11.06 4.80 -14.98
N GLY A 309 -10.03 5.61 -15.27
CA GLY A 309 -9.11 5.35 -16.37
C GLY A 309 -8.32 4.06 -16.16
N ARG A 310 -7.82 3.87 -14.94
CA ARG A 310 -7.09 2.66 -14.51
C ARG A 310 -7.95 1.40 -14.57
N CYS A 311 -9.19 1.45 -14.07
CA CYS A 311 -10.12 0.32 -14.15
C CYS A 311 -10.39 -0.08 -15.60
N ARG A 312 -10.70 0.90 -16.47
CA ARG A 312 -10.97 0.65 -17.89
C ARG A 312 -9.77 0.08 -18.63
N ALA A 313 -8.57 0.59 -18.35
CA ALA A 313 -7.33 0.08 -18.94
C ALA A 313 -7.06 -1.38 -18.51
N LEU A 314 -7.29 -1.70 -17.24
CA LEU A 314 -7.13 -3.05 -16.72
C LEU A 314 -8.18 -4.01 -17.28
N GLU A 315 -9.45 -3.61 -17.32
CA GLU A 315 -10.53 -4.37 -17.93
C GLU A 315 -10.22 -4.68 -19.40
N ALA A 316 -9.81 -3.66 -20.17
CA ALA A 316 -9.45 -3.83 -21.58
C ALA A 316 -8.30 -4.83 -21.77
N ALA A 317 -7.26 -4.76 -20.92
CA ALA A 317 -6.14 -5.70 -20.95
C ALA A 317 -6.59 -7.14 -20.63
N ILE A 318 -7.47 -7.32 -19.64
CA ILE A 318 -8.01 -8.64 -19.27
C ILE A 318 -8.86 -9.20 -20.41
N ARG A 319 -9.77 -8.40 -20.99
CA ARG A 319 -10.60 -8.83 -22.11
C ARG A 319 -9.77 -9.17 -23.35
N ALA A 320 -8.72 -8.41 -23.63
CA ALA A 320 -7.79 -8.70 -24.72
C ALA A 320 -7.03 -10.02 -24.48
N ALA A 321 -6.56 -10.28 -23.26
CA ALA A 321 -5.92 -11.53 -22.90
C ALA A 321 -6.89 -12.72 -22.99
N ALA A 322 -8.14 -12.55 -22.54
CA ALA A 322 -9.20 -13.56 -22.64
C ALA A 322 -9.57 -13.88 -24.10
N ALA A 323 -9.57 -12.87 -24.99
CA ALA A 323 -9.84 -13.06 -26.42
C ALA A 323 -8.64 -13.64 -27.20
N SER A 324 -7.47 -13.76 -26.57
CA SER A 324 -6.26 -14.29 -27.22
C SER A 324 -6.19 -15.82 -27.17
N ASP A 325 -5.20 -16.37 -27.88
CA ASP A 325 -4.78 -17.77 -27.83
C ASP A 325 -3.98 -18.13 -26.55
N ALA A 326 -3.94 -17.27 -25.53
CA ALA A 326 -3.40 -17.65 -24.24
C ALA A 326 -4.26 -18.75 -23.61
N ARG A 327 -3.64 -19.66 -22.84
CA ARG A 327 -4.32 -20.66 -22.00
C ARG A 327 -4.48 -20.19 -20.57
N ALA A 328 -3.68 -19.21 -20.14
CA ALA A 328 -3.75 -18.65 -18.80
C ALA A 328 -3.42 -17.15 -18.76
N ILE A 329 -3.89 -16.49 -17.69
CA ILE A 329 -3.62 -15.10 -17.39
C ILE A 329 -2.97 -15.03 -16.00
N LEU A 330 -1.78 -14.42 -15.91
CA LEU A 330 -1.16 -14.05 -14.65
C LEU A 330 -1.35 -12.54 -14.44
N LEU A 331 -2.11 -12.18 -13.42
CA LEU A 331 -2.31 -10.81 -12.97
C LEU A 331 -1.36 -10.49 -11.84
N THR A 332 -0.71 -9.34 -11.91
CA THR A 332 0.10 -8.79 -10.83
C THR A 332 -0.15 -7.30 -10.73
N GLY A 333 -0.35 -6.79 -9.52
CA GLY A 333 -0.35 -5.34 -9.28
C GLY A 333 1.06 -4.77 -9.35
N GLY A 334 1.31 -3.72 -8.56
CA GLY A 334 2.66 -3.21 -8.30
C GLY A 334 3.42 -4.09 -7.29
N ALA A 335 4.72 -3.83 -7.15
CA ALA A 335 5.55 -4.52 -6.16
C ALA A 335 5.14 -4.17 -4.71
N GLU A 336 4.61 -2.97 -4.50
CA GLU A 336 4.21 -2.44 -3.18
C GLU A 336 2.75 -2.71 -2.85
N PHE A 337 1.89 -2.76 -3.87
CA PHE A 337 0.45 -2.95 -3.72
C PHE A 337 -0.11 -3.81 -4.85
N TRP A 338 -0.93 -4.78 -4.48
CA TRP A 338 -1.87 -5.39 -5.42
C TRP A 338 -2.95 -4.38 -5.80
N SER A 339 -3.81 -4.02 -4.85
CA SER A 339 -4.87 -3.03 -5.00
C SER A 339 -5.45 -2.66 -3.63
N ASN A 340 -5.84 -1.40 -3.45
CA ASN A 340 -6.58 -0.89 -2.30
C ASN A 340 -8.02 -0.49 -2.66
N GLY A 341 -8.50 -0.87 -3.85
CA GLY A 341 -9.83 -0.54 -4.35
C GLY A 341 -9.93 0.88 -4.92
N ILE A 342 -11.12 1.48 -4.77
CA ILE A 342 -11.48 2.78 -5.34
C ILE A 342 -10.47 3.90 -5.00
N ASP A 343 -10.17 4.75 -5.98
CA ASP A 343 -9.35 5.95 -5.77
C ASP A 343 -10.14 7.06 -5.07
N LEU A 344 -10.07 7.02 -3.74
CA LEU A 344 -10.70 7.97 -2.84
C LEU A 344 -10.27 9.43 -3.07
N ALA A 345 -9.07 9.67 -3.62
CA ALA A 345 -8.62 11.04 -3.89
C ALA A 345 -9.35 11.60 -5.11
N THR A 346 -9.45 10.84 -6.20
CA THR A 346 -10.24 11.27 -7.37
C THR A 346 -11.72 11.44 -7.05
N ILE A 347 -12.28 10.62 -6.15
CA ILE A 347 -13.65 10.78 -5.64
C ILE A 347 -13.80 12.09 -4.88
N GLU A 348 -12.87 12.40 -3.99
CA GLU A 348 -12.93 13.60 -3.16
C GLU A 348 -12.73 14.89 -3.97
N ALA A 349 -12.05 14.80 -5.12
CA ALA A 349 -11.89 15.91 -6.07
C ALA A 349 -13.12 16.14 -6.97
N SER A 350 -14.06 15.19 -7.03
CA SER A 350 -15.22 15.28 -7.91
C SER A 350 -16.29 16.23 -7.36
N ASP A 351 -17.00 16.93 -8.26
CA ASP A 351 -18.17 17.75 -7.91
C ASP A 351 -19.28 16.95 -7.21
N SER A 352 -19.41 15.66 -7.56
CA SER A 352 -20.32 14.73 -6.90
C SER A 352 -19.59 13.47 -6.46
N PRO A 353 -19.05 13.46 -5.22
CA PRO A 353 -18.33 12.29 -4.72
C PRO A 353 -19.18 11.02 -4.64
N ALA A 354 -20.51 11.14 -4.48
CA ALA A 354 -21.41 9.97 -4.48
C ALA A 354 -21.47 9.33 -5.88
N GLU A 355 -21.69 10.13 -6.92
CA GLU A 355 -21.71 9.66 -8.32
C GLU A 355 -20.36 9.10 -8.74
N ALA A 356 -19.25 9.78 -8.40
CA ALA A 356 -17.91 9.28 -8.67
C ALA A 356 -17.63 7.95 -7.97
N SER A 357 -18.14 7.77 -6.74
CA SER A 357 -18.02 6.48 -6.03
C SER A 357 -18.80 5.38 -6.72
N MET A 358 -20.01 5.67 -7.22
CA MET A 358 -20.84 4.72 -7.95
C MET A 358 -20.17 4.27 -9.26
N GLN A 359 -19.69 5.22 -10.06
CA GLN A 359 -19.00 4.93 -11.31
C GLN A 359 -17.72 4.10 -11.09
N LEU A 360 -17.00 4.38 -10.01
CA LEU A 360 -15.77 3.65 -9.71
C LEU A 360 -16.02 2.23 -9.21
N ILE A 361 -17.02 2.01 -8.35
CA ILE A 361 -17.35 0.63 -7.93
C ILE A 361 -17.85 -0.18 -9.12
N GLU A 362 -18.65 0.40 -10.01
CA GLU A 362 -19.10 -0.27 -11.24
C GLU A 362 -17.91 -0.63 -12.15
N ALA A 363 -16.94 0.27 -12.30
CA ALA A 363 -15.75 -0.01 -13.10
C ALA A 363 -14.83 -1.08 -12.50
N ILE A 364 -14.76 -1.20 -11.17
CA ILE A 364 -14.05 -2.32 -10.52
C ILE A 364 -14.85 -3.63 -10.70
N ASP A 365 -16.18 -3.59 -10.61
CA ASP A 365 -17.02 -4.74 -10.91
C ASP A 365 -16.87 -5.20 -12.36
N ASP A 366 -16.68 -4.29 -13.32
CA ASP A 366 -16.42 -4.65 -14.72
C ASP A 366 -15.07 -5.38 -14.88
N VAL A 367 -14.03 -4.97 -14.13
CA VAL A 367 -12.75 -5.70 -14.05
C VAL A 367 -12.97 -7.11 -13.47
N CYS A 368 -13.71 -7.23 -12.36
CA CYS A 368 -14.00 -8.53 -11.75
C CYS A 368 -14.82 -9.43 -12.67
N LEU A 369 -15.81 -8.86 -13.38
CA LEU A 369 -16.62 -9.57 -14.35
C LEU A 369 -15.76 -10.10 -15.50
N ALA A 370 -14.86 -9.28 -16.04
CA ALA A 370 -13.95 -9.71 -17.11
C ALA A 370 -13.08 -10.92 -16.69
N LEU A 371 -12.66 -10.99 -15.42
CA LEU A 371 -11.93 -12.14 -14.89
C LEU A 371 -12.83 -13.38 -14.73
N LEU A 372 -14.04 -13.20 -14.19
CA LEU A 372 -15.03 -14.27 -14.01
C LEU A 372 -15.54 -14.84 -15.35
N GLU A 373 -15.55 -14.02 -16.41
CA GLU A 373 -15.95 -14.39 -17.77
C GLU A 373 -14.81 -15.07 -18.57
N ALA A 374 -13.56 -15.02 -18.11
CA ALA A 374 -12.43 -15.72 -18.71
C ALA A 374 -12.46 -17.23 -18.40
N ARG A 375 -13.56 -17.90 -18.78
CA ARG A 375 -13.91 -19.28 -18.41
C ARG A 375 -13.00 -20.32 -19.06
N ASP A 376 -12.43 -19.99 -20.21
CA ASP A 376 -11.51 -20.81 -21.00
C ASP A 376 -10.03 -20.51 -20.72
N LYS A 377 -9.74 -19.61 -19.77
CA LYS A 377 -8.39 -19.33 -19.28
C LYS A 377 -8.24 -19.79 -17.83
N TRP A 378 -7.03 -20.21 -17.44
CA TRP A 378 -6.69 -20.31 -16.02
C TRP A 378 -6.15 -18.96 -15.52
N VAL A 379 -6.78 -18.35 -14.54
CA VAL A 379 -6.47 -17.00 -14.07
C VAL A 379 -5.80 -17.06 -12.69
N VAL A 380 -4.65 -16.40 -12.55
CA VAL A 380 -3.91 -16.32 -11.29
C VAL A 380 -3.74 -14.87 -10.87
N SER A 381 -4.19 -14.52 -9.67
CA SER A 381 -3.88 -13.25 -9.01
C SER A 381 -2.63 -13.40 -8.15
N LEU A 382 -1.55 -12.69 -8.48
CA LEU A 382 -0.34 -12.61 -7.66
C LEU A 382 -0.27 -11.29 -6.87
N MET A 383 -0.48 -11.38 -5.57
CA MET A 383 -0.26 -10.28 -4.64
C MET A 383 1.23 -10.21 -4.22
N ARG A 384 2.00 -9.37 -4.90
CA ARG A 384 3.40 -9.07 -4.54
C ARG A 384 3.51 -8.09 -3.36
N GLY A 385 2.51 -7.22 -3.25
CA GLY A 385 2.37 -6.19 -2.24
C GLY A 385 0.99 -6.20 -1.57
N ASN A 386 0.79 -5.26 -0.65
CA ASN A 386 -0.40 -5.24 0.21
C ASN A 386 -1.70 -5.02 -0.57
N ALA A 387 -2.80 -5.51 0.00
CA ALA A 387 -4.13 -5.28 -0.52
C ALA A 387 -5.11 -4.87 0.58
N GLY A 388 -6.12 -4.07 0.23
CA GLY A 388 -7.13 -3.62 1.17
C GLY A 388 -8.48 -3.40 0.51
N ALA A 389 -9.54 -3.51 1.31
CA ALA A 389 -10.92 -3.31 0.87
C ALA A 389 -11.23 -4.10 -0.42
N GLY A 390 -11.84 -3.46 -1.42
CA GLY A 390 -12.19 -4.05 -2.71
C GLY A 390 -11.02 -4.69 -3.44
N GLY A 391 -9.79 -4.22 -3.21
CA GLY A 391 -8.61 -4.83 -3.80
C GLY A 391 -8.39 -6.29 -3.37
N VAL A 392 -8.74 -6.66 -2.12
CA VAL A 392 -8.66 -8.06 -1.69
C VAL A 392 -9.70 -8.92 -2.41
N PHE A 393 -10.94 -8.44 -2.48
CA PHE A 393 -12.05 -9.18 -3.09
C PHE A 393 -11.89 -9.32 -4.61
N MET A 394 -11.39 -8.28 -5.28
CA MET A 394 -11.03 -8.32 -6.70
C MET A 394 -10.07 -9.46 -7.03
N ALA A 395 -9.09 -9.74 -6.15
CA ALA A 395 -8.17 -10.84 -6.39
C ALA A 395 -8.84 -12.21 -6.39
N LEU A 396 -9.92 -12.37 -5.60
CA LEU A 396 -10.67 -13.63 -5.48
C LEU A 396 -11.44 -13.99 -6.75
N ALA A 397 -11.56 -13.06 -7.71
CA ALA A 397 -12.16 -13.32 -9.02
C ALA A 397 -11.28 -14.26 -9.89
N ALA A 398 -10.00 -14.44 -9.53
CA ALA A 398 -9.12 -15.42 -10.15
C ALA A 398 -9.37 -16.86 -9.67
N ASP A 399 -8.92 -17.84 -10.45
CA ASP A 399 -8.99 -19.26 -10.08
C ASP A 399 -8.02 -19.60 -8.94
N GLU A 400 -6.83 -19.00 -8.95
CA GLU A 400 -5.84 -19.10 -7.89
C GLU A 400 -5.39 -17.71 -7.43
N VAL A 401 -5.26 -17.54 -6.10
CA VAL A 401 -4.73 -16.34 -5.46
C VAL A 401 -3.45 -16.71 -4.73
N LEU A 402 -2.35 -16.15 -5.19
CA LEU A 402 -1.03 -16.30 -4.60
C LEU A 402 -0.62 -14.99 -3.92
N ALA A 403 0.01 -15.07 -2.76
CA ALA A 403 0.54 -13.90 -2.08
C ALA A 403 1.98 -14.12 -1.61
N ARG A 404 2.82 -13.09 -1.69
CA ARG A 404 4.12 -13.12 -1.02
C ARG A 404 3.92 -13.20 0.49
N ASP A 405 4.76 -13.97 1.16
CA ASP A 405 4.69 -14.21 2.61
C ASP A 405 4.52 -12.93 3.48
N GLY A 406 5.25 -11.86 3.14
CA GLY A 406 5.20 -10.60 3.88
C GLY A 406 4.04 -9.65 3.55
N VAL A 407 3.08 -10.08 2.73
CA VAL A 407 1.90 -9.28 2.36
C VAL A 407 0.93 -9.16 3.53
N VAL A 408 0.39 -7.95 3.69
CA VAL A 408 -0.68 -7.65 4.65
C VAL A 408 -1.97 -7.36 3.88
N LEU A 409 -3.04 -8.05 4.27
CA LEU A 409 -4.38 -7.89 3.72
C LEU A 409 -5.28 -7.17 4.73
N ASN A 410 -6.11 -6.25 4.25
CA ASN A 410 -7.22 -5.68 5.03
C ASN A 410 -8.55 -6.02 4.33
N PRO A 411 -9.05 -7.27 4.46
CA PRO A 411 -10.24 -7.77 3.75
C PRO A 411 -11.55 -7.26 4.36
N HIS A 412 -11.67 -5.95 4.54
CA HIS A 412 -12.85 -5.35 5.17
C HIS A 412 -13.05 -3.88 4.77
N TYR A 413 -14.26 -3.38 4.99
CA TYR A 413 -14.64 -1.99 4.74
C TYR A 413 -14.85 -1.15 6.00
N LYS A 414 -14.57 -1.70 7.19
CA LYS A 414 -14.83 -1.01 8.47
C LYS A 414 -14.08 0.31 8.64
N ASN A 415 -12.99 0.54 7.90
CA ASN A 415 -12.25 1.80 7.89
C ASN A 415 -12.83 2.85 6.95
N MET A 416 -13.76 2.46 6.07
CA MET A 416 -14.36 3.33 5.06
C MET A 416 -15.86 3.46 5.27
N GLY A 417 -16.29 3.70 6.51
CA GLY A 417 -17.71 3.91 6.83
C GLY A 417 -18.57 2.66 6.68
N ASN A 418 -17.96 1.46 6.78
CA ASN A 418 -18.66 0.19 6.66
C ASN A 418 -19.43 0.05 5.33
N LEU A 419 -18.77 0.40 4.22
CA LEU A 419 -19.25 0.02 2.88
C LEU A 419 -19.60 -1.47 2.86
N TYR A 420 -20.64 -1.82 2.12
CA TYR A 420 -21.04 -3.21 1.95
C TYR A 420 -19.98 -4.02 1.19
N GLY A 421 -19.36 -3.42 0.17
CA GLY A 421 -18.49 -4.08 -0.80
C GLY A 421 -19.26 -4.59 -2.01
N SER A 422 -18.59 -4.71 -3.16
CA SER A 422 -19.15 -5.28 -4.39
C SER A 422 -18.18 -6.35 -4.88
N GLU A 423 -17.48 -6.17 -5.99
CA GLU A 423 -16.42 -7.07 -6.46
C GLU A 423 -16.84 -8.55 -6.51
N TYR A 424 -18.15 -8.83 -6.60
CA TYR A 424 -18.77 -10.15 -6.51
C TYR A 424 -18.42 -10.90 -5.22
N TRP A 425 -18.13 -10.21 -4.12
CA TRP A 425 -17.71 -10.84 -2.87
C TRP A 425 -18.78 -11.78 -2.31
N THR A 426 -20.07 -11.50 -2.53
CA THR A 426 -21.19 -12.36 -2.10
C THR A 426 -21.29 -13.67 -2.91
N TYR A 427 -20.69 -13.71 -4.10
CA TYR A 427 -20.54 -14.93 -4.90
C TYR A 427 -19.20 -15.65 -4.58
N LEU A 428 -18.12 -14.89 -4.43
CA LEU A 428 -16.75 -15.41 -4.32
C LEU A 428 -16.37 -15.87 -2.91
N LEU A 429 -16.69 -15.09 -1.89
CA LEU A 429 -16.21 -15.31 -0.53
C LEU A 429 -16.85 -16.55 0.12
N PRO A 430 -18.17 -16.79 0.01
CA PRO A 430 -18.78 -18.01 0.56
C PRO A 430 -18.22 -19.31 -0.05
N ARG A 431 -17.71 -19.26 -1.28
CA ARG A 431 -17.09 -20.44 -1.93
C ARG A 431 -15.73 -20.79 -1.35
N ARG A 432 -15.03 -19.80 -0.80
CA ARG A 432 -13.74 -19.99 -0.15
C ARG A 432 -13.89 -20.36 1.32
N LEU A 433 -14.80 -19.68 2.02
CA LEU A 433 -14.87 -19.73 3.49
C LEU A 433 -16.17 -20.31 4.05
N GLY A 434 -17.14 -20.67 3.20
CA GLY A 434 -18.52 -20.87 3.62
C GLY A 434 -19.22 -19.57 3.99
N GLU A 435 -20.55 -19.63 4.17
CA GLU A 435 -21.38 -18.47 4.54
C GLU A 435 -20.97 -17.85 5.88
N GLU A 436 -20.71 -18.69 6.88
CA GLU A 436 -20.33 -18.24 8.21
C GLU A 436 -18.95 -17.59 8.22
N GLY A 437 -17.95 -18.21 7.59
CA GLY A 437 -16.60 -17.65 7.48
C GLY A 437 -16.57 -16.36 6.67
N ALA A 438 -17.37 -16.25 5.60
CA ALA A 438 -17.53 -15.02 4.84
C ALA A 438 -18.10 -13.88 5.72
N ARG A 439 -19.17 -14.16 6.48
CA ARG A 439 -19.78 -13.19 7.40
C ARG A 439 -18.80 -12.77 8.50
N GLU A 440 -18.08 -13.73 9.10
CA GLU A 440 -17.10 -13.44 10.13
C GLU A 440 -15.96 -12.57 9.62
N LEU A 441 -15.39 -12.89 8.45
CA LEU A 441 -14.32 -12.09 7.84
C LEU A 441 -14.77 -10.64 7.62
N MET A 442 -15.96 -10.45 7.05
CA MET A 442 -16.53 -9.12 6.77
C MET A 442 -16.84 -8.31 8.03
N GLU A 443 -16.96 -8.95 9.20
CA GLU A 443 -17.10 -8.29 10.49
C GLU A 443 -15.76 -7.93 11.15
N THR A 444 -14.65 -8.52 10.71
CA THR A 444 -13.33 -8.17 11.23
C THR A 444 -12.87 -6.77 10.79
N ARG A 445 -12.01 -6.16 11.60
CA ARG A 445 -11.37 -4.85 11.32
C ARG A 445 -9.84 -4.90 11.44
N LEU A 446 -9.30 -6.09 11.70
CA LEU A 446 -7.88 -6.29 11.92
C LEU A 446 -7.23 -6.77 10.62
N PRO A 447 -5.94 -6.45 10.40
CA PRO A 447 -5.21 -6.95 9.25
C PRO A 447 -5.06 -8.47 9.34
N LEU A 448 -4.85 -9.09 8.18
CA LEU A 448 -4.59 -10.51 8.02
C LEU A 448 -3.24 -10.68 7.30
N SER A 449 -2.36 -11.52 7.84
CA SER A 449 -1.11 -11.90 7.16
C SER A 449 -1.41 -12.80 5.97
N ALA A 450 -0.51 -12.87 4.98
CA ALA A 450 -0.65 -13.84 3.89
C ALA A 450 -0.74 -15.28 4.42
N ARG A 451 0.06 -15.64 5.44
CA ARG A 451 -0.03 -16.95 6.11
C ARG A 451 -1.38 -17.18 6.78
N GLY A 452 -1.93 -16.17 7.45
CA GLY A 452 -3.25 -16.22 8.05
C GLY A 452 -4.34 -16.38 7.01
N ALA A 453 -4.24 -15.69 5.88
CA ALA A 453 -5.16 -15.83 4.76
C ALA A 453 -5.12 -17.24 4.15
N LEU A 454 -3.92 -17.84 4.02
CA LEU A 454 -3.79 -19.22 3.55
C LEU A 454 -4.42 -20.20 4.54
N ARG A 455 -4.13 -20.06 5.85
CA ARG A 455 -4.73 -20.91 6.90
C ARG A 455 -6.25 -20.82 6.92
N LEU A 456 -6.80 -19.64 6.66
CA LEU A 456 -8.25 -19.41 6.60
C LEU A 456 -8.88 -20.02 5.34
N GLY A 457 -8.11 -20.27 4.27
CA GLY A 457 -8.62 -20.68 2.95
C GLY A 457 -9.02 -19.50 2.05
N LEU A 458 -8.63 -18.27 2.42
CA LEU A 458 -8.93 -17.07 1.63
C LEU A 458 -8.06 -16.97 0.37
N ILE A 459 -6.82 -17.48 0.44
CA ILE A 459 -5.88 -17.55 -0.68
C ILE A 459 -5.37 -18.98 -0.87
N ASP A 460 -4.80 -19.27 -2.04
CA ASP A 460 -4.49 -20.64 -2.47
C ASP A 460 -3.01 -21.01 -2.28
N GLY A 461 -2.12 -20.02 -2.13
CA GLY A 461 -0.71 -20.31 -1.89
C GLY A 461 0.15 -19.11 -1.50
N LEU A 462 1.29 -19.44 -0.88
CA LEU A 462 2.35 -18.47 -0.59
C LEU A 462 3.45 -18.55 -1.63
N VAL A 463 4.01 -17.40 -1.95
CA VAL A 463 5.23 -17.23 -2.73
C VAL A 463 6.33 -16.80 -1.76
N GLU A 464 7.33 -17.66 -1.58
CA GLU A 464 8.40 -17.43 -0.61
C GLU A 464 9.50 -16.52 -1.18
N ALA A 465 9.61 -16.45 -2.51
CA ALA A 465 10.53 -15.53 -3.15
C ALA A 465 10.32 -14.07 -2.73
N GLY A 466 11.43 -13.33 -2.68
CA GLY A 466 11.41 -11.88 -2.46
C GLY A 466 10.62 -11.14 -3.54
N PRO A 467 10.28 -9.86 -3.31
CA PRO A 467 9.37 -9.10 -4.20
C PRO A 467 9.76 -9.08 -5.69
N ASP A 468 11.05 -9.16 -6.01
CA ASP A 468 11.55 -9.11 -7.39
C ASP A 468 11.54 -10.48 -8.10
N ALA A 469 11.55 -11.59 -7.34
CA ALA A 469 11.52 -12.94 -7.86
C ALA A 469 10.11 -13.59 -7.78
N ALA A 470 9.19 -12.99 -7.02
CA ALA A 470 7.83 -13.51 -6.82
C ALA A 470 7.05 -13.71 -8.13
N GLU A 471 7.20 -12.80 -9.09
CA GLU A 471 6.55 -12.91 -10.40
C GLU A 471 7.11 -14.09 -11.22
N ALA A 472 8.44 -14.28 -11.21
CA ALA A 472 9.09 -15.38 -11.89
C ALA A 472 8.71 -16.74 -11.27
N GLU A 473 8.61 -16.81 -9.94
CA GLU A 473 8.16 -18.02 -9.25
C GLU A 473 6.69 -18.35 -9.58
N ALA A 474 5.79 -17.35 -9.55
CA ALA A 474 4.40 -17.55 -9.92
C ALA A 474 4.24 -17.97 -11.40
N MET A 475 5.04 -17.37 -12.29
CA MET A 475 5.10 -17.76 -13.70
C MET A 475 5.54 -19.22 -13.87
N ALA A 476 6.57 -19.65 -13.12
CA ALA A 476 7.04 -21.04 -13.16
C ALA A 476 5.97 -22.02 -12.63
N ARG A 477 5.29 -21.69 -11.53
CA ARG A 477 4.17 -22.48 -10.99
C ARG A 477 3.02 -22.58 -11.99
N LEU A 478 2.67 -21.48 -12.65
CA LEU A 478 1.61 -21.46 -13.65
C LEU A 478 1.98 -22.30 -14.88
N ARG A 479 3.22 -22.23 -15.36
CA ARG A 479 3.69 -23.13 -16.45
C ARG A 479 3.56 -24.60 -16.06
N ALA A 480 4.05 -24.97 -14.87
CA ALA A 480 3.92 -26.33 -14.37
C ALA A 480 2.46 -26.78 -14.29
N ARG A 481 1.55 -25.90 -13.86
CA ARG A 481 0.10 -26.15 -13.81
C ARG A 481 -0.50 -26.43 -15.19
N LEU A 482 -0.07 -25.71 -16.23
CA LEU A 482 -0.54 -25.92 -17.61
C LEU A 482 -0.07 -27.25 -18.20
N ASP A 483 1.06 -27.76 -17.72
CA ASP A 483 1.67 -29.02 -18.15
C ASP A 483 1.15 -30.24 -17.36
N GLU A 484 0.37 -30.04 -16.29
CA GLU A 484 -0.17 -31.13 -15.47
C GLU A 484 -1.12 -32.04 -16.27
N PRO A 485 -0.97 -33.37 -16.17
CA PRO A 485 -1.98 -34.30 -16.67
C PRO A 485 -3.34 -34.00 -16.05
N GLY A 486 -4.33 -33.69 -16.89
CA GLY A 486 -5.69 -33.35 -16.45
C GLY A 486 -5.98 -31.85 -16.37
N PHE A 487 -5.07 -30.96 -16.76
CA PHE A 487 -5.35 -29.52 -16.85
C PHE A 487 -6.58 -29.23 -17.72
N GLU A 488 -6.71 -29.85 -18.89
CA GLU A 488 -7.88 -29.67 -19.77
C GLU A 488 -9.19 -30.10 -19.09
N ALA A 489 -9.16 -31.20 -18.32
CA ALA A 489 -10.32 -31.64 -17.55
C ALA A 489 -10.67 -30.66 -16.42
N ARG A 490 -9.65 -30.05 -15.79
CA ARG A 490 -9.82 -29.01 -14.77
C ARG A 490 -10.44 -27.74 -15.38
N LEU A 491 -9.98 -27.34 -16.56
CA LEU A 491 -10.52 -26.19 -17.28
C LEU A 491 -11.97 -26.43 -17.73
N ALA A 492 -12.28 -27.62 -18.26
CA ALA A 492 -13.65 -28.01 -18.58
C ALA A 492 -14.56 -28.04 -17.32
N ALA A 493 -14.04 -28.50 -16.17
CA ALA A 493 -14.76 -28.47 -14.90
C ALA A 493 -15.02 -27.04 -14.40
N LYS A 494 -14.07 -26.11 -14.59
CA LYS A 494 -14.26 -24.67 -14.34
C LYS A 494 -15.42 -24.12 -15.17
N GLN A 495 -15.43 -24.38 -16.48
CA GLN A 495 -16.47 -23.91 -17.40
C GLN A 495 -17.85 -24.46 -16.99
N ALA A 496 -17.95 -25.78 -16.81
CA ALA A 496 -19.20 -26.44 -16.43
C ALA A 496 -19.71 -25.96 -15.05
N ARG A 497 -18.81 -25.67 -14.10
CA ARG A 497 -19.19 -25.06 -12.82
C ARG A 497 -19.79 -23.67 -13.02
N ARG A 498 -19.12 -22.80 -13.77
CA ARG A 498 -19.62 -21.44 -14.04
C ARG A 498 -20.96 -21.46 -14.77
N GLU A 499 -21.19 -22.39 -15.68
CA GLU A 499 -22.49 -22.57 -16.35
C GLU A 499 -23.59 -22.96 -15.37
N ARG A 500 -23.33 -23.92 -14.47
CA ARG A 500 -24.30 -24.29 -13.41
C ARG A 500 -24.59 -23.13 -12.49
N ASP A 501 -23.55 -22.44 -12.04
CA ASP A 501 -23.68 -21.28 -11.17
C ASP A 501 -24.50 -20.17 -11.84
N GLU A 502 -24.29 -19.92 -13.14
CA GLU A 502 -25.02 -18.92 -13.91
C GLU A 502 -26.51 -19.30 -14.06
N ALA A 503 -26.80 -20.60 -14.21
CA ALA A 503 -28.17 -21.10 -14.24
C ALA A 503 -28.88 -21.04 -12.88
N GLU A 504 -28.14 -21.19 -11.77
CA GLU A 504 -28.68 -21.09 -10.41
C GLU A 504 -28.92 -19.63 -9.99
N LYS A 505 -27.89 -18.79 -10.11
CA LYS A 505 -27.98 -17.34 -9.89
C LYS A 505 -26.97 -16.63 -10.80
N PRO A 506 -27.44 -15.87 -11.81
CA PRO A 506 -26.58 -15.10 -12.69
C PRO A 506 -25.64 -14.15 -11.94
N LEU A 507 -24.42 -13.95 -12.45
CA LEU A 507 -23.49 -12.95 -11.88
C LEU A 507 -24.13 -11.56 -11.82
N ALA A 508 -24.94 -11.21 -12.82
CA ALA A 508 -25.68 -9.95 -12.87
C ALA A 508 -26.58 -9.73 -11.64
N HIS A 509 -27.14 -10.79 -11.04
CA HIS A 509 -27.96 -10.68 -9.83
C HIS A 509 -27.11 -10.41 -8.59
N TYR A 510 -25.96 -11.09 -8.44
CA TYR A 510 -25.03 -10.81 -7.35
C TYR A 510 -24.54 -9.36 -7.39
N ARG A 511 -24.12 -8.88 -8.57
CA ARG A 511 -23.72 -7.48 -8.78
C ARG A 511 -24.85 -6.52 -8.46
N ALA A 512 -26.08 -6.77 -8.94
CA ALA A 512 -27.20 -5.87 -8.71
C ALA A 512 -27.53 -5.73 -7.21
N GLU A 513 -27.52 -6.84 -6.47
CA GLU A 513 -27.76 -6.84 -5.02
C GLU A 513 -26.64 -6.10 -4.26
N GLU A 514 -25.38 -6.36 -4.59
CA GLU A 514 -24.22 -5.67 -4.00
C GLU A 514 -24.27 -4.16 -4.29
N LEU A 515 -24.50 -3.78 -5.54
CA LEU A 515 -24.59 -2.38 -5.96
C LEU A 515 -25.80 -1.66 -5.35
N GLU A 516 -26.92 -2.33 -5.13
CA GLU A 516 -28.05 -1.75 -4.40
C GLU A 516 -27.64 -1.34 -2.97
N ARG A 517 -26.88 -2.19 -2.29
CA ARG A 517 -26.34 -1.90 -0.94
C ARG A 517 -25.28 -0.79 -0.98
N MET A 518 -24.39 -0.81 -1.96
CA MET A 518 -23.40 0.25 -2.16
C MET A 518 -24.05 1.60 -2.48
N ARG A 519 -25.15 1.60 -3.25
CA ARG A 519 -25.94 2.81 -3.54
C ARG A 519 -26.52 3.41 -2.27
N LEU A 520 -26.98 2.58 -1.32
CA LEU A 520 -27.40 3.06 0.00
C LEU A 520 -26.22 3.67 0.78
N ASN A 521 -25.01 3.14 0.67
CA ASN A 521 -23.84 3.73 1.32
C ASN A 521 -23.43 5.09 0.72
N PHE A 522 -23.64 5.30 -0.59
CA PHE A 522 -23.23 6.50 -1.31
C PHE A 522 -24.30 7.60 -1.36
N PHE A 523 -25.58 7.23 -1.37
CA PHE A 523 -26.69 8.18 -1.56
C PHE A 523 -27.70 8.15 -0.41
N GLY A 524 -27.58 7.21 0.52
CA GLY A 524 -28.46 7.12 1.67
C GLY A 524 -28.28 8.27 2.65
N PHE A 525 -29.22 8.36 3.60
CA PHE A 525 -29.17 9.36 4.66
C PHE A 525 -27.95 9.20 5.58
N ASP A 526 -27.47 7.97 5.79
CA ASP A 526 -26.25 7.71 6.55
C ASP A 526 -25.01 8.06 5.72
N THR A 527 -24.33 9.14 6.11
CA THR A 527 -23.15 9.66 5.42
C THR A 527 -21.82 9.09 5.94
N SER A 528 -21.85 7.98 6.70
CA SER A 528 -20.67 7.36 7.32
C SER A 528 -19.51 7.13 6.35
N TYR A 529 -19.80 6.72 5.11
CA TYR A 529 -18.79 6.58 4.05
C TYR A 529 -18.09 7.90 3.72
N HIS A 530 -18.86 8.97 3.42
CA HIS A 530 -18.31 10.27 3.05
C HIS A 530 -17.47 10.88 4.18
N VAL A 531 -17.93 10.75 5.43
CA VAL A 531 -17.18 11.21 6.61
C VAL A 531 -15.88 10.40 6.77
N ALA A 532 -15.92 9.09 6.59
CA ALA A 532 -14.72 8.25 6.67
C ALA A 532 -13.72 8.56 5.55
N ARG A 533 -14.19 8.74 4.32
CA ARG A 533 -13.37 9.13 3.15
C ARG A 533 -12.69 10.47 3.37
N TYR A 534 -13.46 11.49 3.77
CA TYR A 534 -12.92 12.81 4.07
C TYR A 534 -11.80 12.73 5.11
N ASN A 535 -12.06 12.04 6.23
CA ASN A 535 -11.08 11.86 7.31
C ASN A 535 -9.81 11.10 6.87
N PHE A 536 -9.97 10.13 5.96
CA PHE A 536 -8.86 9.35 5.42
C PHE A 536 -7.98 10.20 4.50
N ILE A 537 -8.58 10.88 3.52
CA ILE A 537 -7.87 11.67 2.51
C ILE A 537 -7.19 12.89 3.10
N THR A 538 -7.89 13.62 3.97
CA THR A 538 -7.33 14.81 4.65
C THR A 538 -6.44 14.47 5.85
N LYS A 539 -6.32 13.18 6.18
CA LYS A 539 -5.50 12.66 7.29
C LYS A 539 -5.85 13.33 8.62
N VAL A 540 -7.14 13.49 8.91
CA VAL A 540 -7.61 14.13 10.16
C VAL A 540 -6.95 13.46 11.37
N PRO A 541 -6.27 14.25 12.23
CA PRO A 541 -5.65 13.72 13.44
C PRO A 541 -6.64 12.96 14.30
N LYS A 542 -6.22 11.81 14.83
CA LYS A 542 -7.07 11.01 15.72
C LYS A 542 -7.11 11.66 17.10
N SER A 543 -8.31 11.81 17.66
CA SER A 543 -8.51 12.34 19.02
C SER A 543 -8.39 11.27 20.12
N ARG A 544 -8.46 9.99 19.74
CA ARG A 544 -8.29 8.83 20.62
C ARG A 544 -7.97 7.58 19.80
N THR A 545 -7.47 6.57 20.48
CA THR A 545 -7.33 5.22 19.94
C THR A 545 -8.70 4.52 19.88
N PRO A 546 -9.10 3.97 18.72
CA PRO A 546 -10.31 3.16 18.62
C PRO A 546 -10.27 1.93 19.53
N HIS A 547 -11.43 1.52 20.07
CA HIS A 547 -11.51 0.40 21.01
C HIS A 547 -11.04 -0.94 20.44
N TYR A 548 -11.18 -1.17 19.13
CA TYR A 548 -10.73 -2.42 18.49
C TYR A 548 -9.20 -2.57 18.47
N LEU A 549 -8.46 -1.46 18.69
CA LEU A 549 -6.99 -1.44 18.79
C LEU A 549 -6.52 -1.36 20.24
N ALA A 550 -7.25 -0.63 21.08
CA ALA A 550 -6.85 -0.29 22.45
C ALA A 550 -7.02 -1.43 23.48
N ARG A 551 -7.14 -2.68 23.04
CA ARG A 551 -7.34 -3.88 23.87
C ARG A 551 -6.28 -4.91 23.55
N LEU A 552 -5.83 -5.64 24.58
CA LEU A 552 -4.92 -6.78 24.39
C LEU A 552 -5.64 -7.82 23.53
N THR A 553 -5.00 -8.18 22.42
CA THR A 553 -5.49 -9.16 21.46
C THR A 553 -4.40 -10.21 21.28
N ARG A 554 -4.80 -11.47 21.12
CA ARG A 554 -3.93 -12.60 20.77
C ARG A 554 -4.52 -13.26 19.52
N CYS A 555 -3.69 -13.84 18.65
CA CYS A 555 -4.22 -14.78 17.66
C CYS A 555 -4.86 -15.97 18.40
N GLY A 556 -6.12 -16.24 18.08
CA GLY A 556 -6.88 -17.39 18.58
C GLY A 556 -6.42 -18.68 17.92
#